data_AF-A0A662QR66-F1
#
_entry.id   AF-A0A662QR66-F1
#
_cell.length_a   1.000
_cell.length_b   1.000
_cell.length_c   1.000
_cell.angle_alpha   90.00
_cell.angle_beta   90.00
_cell.angle_gamma   90.00
#
_symmetry.space_group_name_H-M   'P 1'
#
loop_
_entity.id
_entity.type
_entity.pdbx_description
1 polymer ?
#
loop_
_entity_poly.entity_id
_entity_poly.type
_entity_poly.pdbx_seq_one_letter_code
_entity_poly.pdbx_strand_id
1 'polypeptide(L)'
;MHIYNSFTVFVLMGNYKEHWALGFLIAFITVSILHFVFFISVTIDILFWCIASIFIFSILPDIDHKHSKASFFLHFSLIIMAADIFFKIFPLNFSSILIIIWIVGLELYHWKYATNDWKHRQFPHTFTFGLLNSLIFFIITRSWIAFLVAVLTFCSHILLDYGNNIEEVIKRDKAFWNILK
;
A
#
# COMPACT_ATOMS: atom_id res chain seq x y z
N MET A 1 1.11 20.52 26.22
CA MET A 1 0.98 19.06 26.02
C MET A 1 -0.48 18.77 25.73
N HIS A 2 -0.90 18.86 24.47
CA HIS A 2 -2.28 18.56 24.09
C HIS A 2 -2.41 17.04 23.98
N ILE A 3 -3.11 16.45 24.95
CA ILE A 3 -3.60 15.08 24.85
C ILE A 3 -4.67 15.11 23.76
N TYR A 4 -4.29 14.76 22.54
CA TYR A 4 -5.27 14.47 21.51
C TYR A 4 -6.07 13.27 22.01
N ASN A 5 -7.36 13.51 22.28
CA ASN A 5 -8.30 12.46 22.58
C ASN A 5 -8.23 11.42 21.44
N SER A 6 -7.96 10.17 21.79
CA SER A 6 -7.95 9.02 20.87
C SER A 6 -9.25 8.90 20.07
N PHE A 7 -10.30 9.59 20.52
CA PHE A 7 -11.60 9.70 19.88
C PHE A 7 -11.60 10.63 18.65
N THR A 8 -10.79 11.69 18.61
CA THR A 8 -10.74 12.62 17.47
C THR A 8 -9.97 12.02 16.28
N VAL A 9 -8.99 11.16 16.56
CA VAL A 9 -8.37 10.28 15.54
C VAL A 9 -9.42 9.33 14.95
N PHE A 10 -10.40 8.91 15.76
CA PHE A 10 -11.50 8.04 15.34
C PHE A 10 -12.58 8.76 14.51
N VAL A 11 -12.75 10.08 14.65
CA VAL A 11 -13.80 10.84 13.94
C VAL A 11 -13.41 11.15 12.49
N LEU A 12 -12.12 11.13 12.13
CA LEU A 12 -11.65 11.13 10.74
C LEU A 12 -11.63 9.73 10.10
N MET A 13 -11.95 8.68 10.88
CA MET A 13 -12.27 7.34 10.39
C MET A 13 -13.63 7.29 9.65
N GLY A 14 -14.20 8.42 9.23
CA GLY A 14 -15.32 8.45 8.28
C GLY A 14 -14.97 7.83 6.93
N ASN A 15 -13.69 7.88 6.52
CA ASN A 15 -13.28 7.58 5.13
C ASN A 15 -12.73 6.16 4.89
N TYR A 16 -12.29 5.40 5.92
CA TYR A 16 -11.75 4.04 5.68
C TYR A 16 -12.81 3.09 5.13
N LYS A 17 -14.07 3.25 5.55
CA LYS A 17 -15.18 2.45 5.05
C LYS A 17 -15.42 2.71 3.57
N GLU A 18 -15.25 3.95 3.12
CA GLU A 18 -15.38 4.33 1.71
C GLU A 18 -14.22 3.76 0.89
N HIS A 19 -12.98 3.84 1.39
CA HIS A 19 -11.84 3.18 0.76
C HIS A 19 -12.00 1.66 0.67
N TRP A 20 -12.48 1.02 1.75
CA TRP A 20 -12.74 -0.42 1.76
C TRP A 20 -13.83 -0.76 0.77
N ALA A 21 -14.99 -0.08 0.85
CA ALA A 21 -16.12 -0.33 -0.03
C ALA A 21 -15.74 -0.16 -1.50
N LEU A 22 -15.03 0.92 -1.85
CA LEU A 22 -14.58 1.15 -3.22
C LEU A 22 -13.53 0.13 -3.66
N GLY A 23 -12.56 -0.18 -2.79
CA GLY A 23 -11.54 -1.20 -3.07
C GLY A 23 -12.15 -2.59 -3.30
N PHE A 24 -13.09 -3.00 -2.44
CA PHE A 24 -13.84 -4.24 -2.60
C PHE A 24 -14.68 -4.24 -3.87
N LEU A 25 -15.36 -3.13 -4.19
CA LEU A 25 -16.15 -3.01 -5.41
C LEU A 25 -15.27 -3.16 -6.66
N ILE A 26 -14.12 -2.48 -6.69
CA ILE A 26 -13.18 -2.54 -7.82
C ILE A 26 -12.57 -3.93 -7.94
N ALA A 27 -12.14 -4.54 -6.84
CA ALA A 27 -11.63 -5.90 -6.87
C ALA A 27 -12.71 -6.88 -7.34
N PHE A 28 -13.93 -6.77 -6.83
CA PHE A 28 -15.06 -7.61 -7.24
C PHE A 28 -15.35 -7.48 -8.73
N ILE A 29 -15.48 -6.25 -9.25
CA ILE A 29 -15.72 -6.00 -10.67
C ILE A 29 -14.56 -6.55 -11.52
N THR A 30 -13.32 -6.27 -11.13
CA THR A 30 -12.13 -6.70 -11.87
C THR A 30 -12.03 -8.22 -11.91
N VAL A 31 -12.15 -8.89 -10.76
CA VAL A 31 -12.13 -10.35 -10.67
C VAL A 31 -13.29 -10.96 -11.45
N SER A 32 -14.50 -10.38 -11.37
CA SER A 32 -15.67 -10.85 -12.12
C SER A 32 -15.46 -10.75 -13.62
N ILE A 33 -14.92 -9.63 -14.12
CA ILE A 33 -14.60 -9.46 -15.54
C ILE A 33 -13.54 -10.49 -15.96
N LEU A 34 -12.45 -10.61 -15.22
CA LEU A 34 -11.39 -11.57 -15.54
C LEU A 34 -11.89 -13.02 -15.55
N HIS A 35 -12.76 -13.37 -14.62
CA HIS A 35 -13.31 -14.72 -14.52
C HIS A 35 -14.38 -15.01 -15.55
N PHE A 36 -15.41 -14.17 -15.67
CA PHE A 36 -16.58 -14.45 -16.51
C PHE A 36 -16.44 -14.00 -17.97
N VAL A 37 -15.66 -12.95 -18.24
CA VAL A 37 -15.47 -12.42 -19.61
C VAL A 37 -14.21 -13.02 -20.25
N PHE A 38 -13.12 -13.09 -19.48
CA PHE A 38 -11.83 -13.57 -19.99
C PHE A 38 -11.54 -15.04 -19.63
N PHE A 39 -12.43 -15.72 -18.90
CA PHE A 39 -12.30 -17.14 -18.52
C PHE A 39 -11.01 -17.46 -17.76
N ILE A 40 -10.47 -16.50 -17.01
CA ILE A 40 -9.26 -16.70 -16.21
C ILE A 40 -9.62 -17.44 -14.92
N SER A 41 -8.85 -18.49 -14.59
CA SER A 41 -9.00 -19.22 -13.33
C SER A 41 -8.56 -18.34 -12.16
N VAL A 42 -9.49 -18.06 -11.26
CA VAL A 42 -9.24 -17.29 -10.04
C VAL A 42 -9.21 -18.27 -8.87
N THR A 43 -8.02 -18.50 -8.32
CA THR A 43 -7.82 -19.39 -7.17
C THR A 43 -8.11 -18.65 -5.86
N ILE A 44 -8.32 -19.42 -4.79
CA ILE A 44 -8.50 -18.87 -3.44
C ILE A 44 -7.31 -18.01 -3.01
N ASP A 45 -6.09 -18.38 -3.41
CA ASP A 45 -4.87 -17.63 -3.13
C ASP A 45 -4.92 -16.23 -3.77
N ILE A 46 -5.37 -16.15 -5.03
CA ILE A 46 -5.51 -14.86 -5.72
C ILE A 46 -6.54 -13.99 -5.01
N LEU A 47 -7.67 -14.55 -4.60
CA LEU A 47 -8.69 -13.82 -3.84
C LEU A 47 -8.15 -13.30 -2.51
N PHE A 48 -7.42 -14.14 -1.78
CA PHE A 48 -6.75 -13.73 -0.54
C PHE A 48 -5.83 -12.53 -0.76
N TRP A 49 -4.99 -12.56 -1.79
CA TRP A 49 -4.07 -11.46 -2.09
C TRP A 49 -4.77 -10.20 -2.57
N CYS A 50 -5.88 -10.32 -3.31
CA CYS A 50 -6.73 -9.18 -3.67
C CYS A 50 -7.28 -8.50 -2.40
N ILE A 51 -7.83 -9.28 -1.47
CA ILE A 51 -8.33 -8.78 -0.19
C ILE A 51 -7.21 -8.12 0.61
N ALA A 52 -6.06 -8.78 0.73
CA ALA A 52 -4.89 -8.24 1.44
C ALA A 52 -4.44 -6.88 0.87
N SER A 53 -4.45 -6.72 -0.46
CA SER A 53 -4.10 -5.44 -1.10
C SER A 53 -5.05 -4.30 -0.72
N ILE A 54 -6.37 -4.57 -0.65
CA ILE A 54 -7.38 -3.60 -0.22
C ILE A 54 -7.11 -3.18 1.23
N PHE A 55 -6.87 -4.13 2.12
CA PHE A 55 -6.57 -3.84 3.52
C PHE A 55 -5.30 -3.00 3.65
N ILE A 56 -4.21 -3.39 3.00
CA ILE A 56 -2.94 -2.66 3.07
C ILE A 56 -3.11 -1.22 2.56
N PHE A 57 -3.72 -1.03 1.39
CA PHE A 57 -3.88 0.32 0.83
C PHE A 57 -4.83 1.21 1.62
N SER A 58 -5.84 0.61 2.26
CA SER A 58 -6.77 1.38 3.08
C SER A 58 -6.19 1.83 4.42
N ILE A 59 -5.09 1.23 4.87
CA ILE A 59 -4.40 1.55 6.12
C ILE A 59 -3.25 2.55 5.87
N LEU A 60 -2.94 2.89 4.61
CA LEU A 60 -1.87 3.85 4.27
C LEU A 60 -1.97 5.21 4.98
N PRO A 61 -3.16 5.82 5.15
CA PRO A 61 -3.28 7.09 5.88
C PRO A 61 -2.79 6.97 7.33
N ASP A 62 -3.04 5.83 7.97
CA ASP A 62 -2.61 5.58 9.34
C ASP A 62 -1.11 5.23 9.41
N ILE A 63 -0.56 4.59 8.38
CA ILE A 63 0.88 4.29 8.28
C ILE A 63 1.73 5.57 8.28
N ASP A 64 1.27 6.63 7.62
CA ASP A 64 1.98 7.93 7.55
C ASP A 64 2.13 8.61 8.92
N HIS A 65 1.32 8.21 9.91
CA HIS A 65 1.38 8.73 11.26
C HIS A 65 2.38 7.93 12.12
N LYS A 66 3.53 8.53 12.44
CA LYS A 66 4.70 7.88 13.09
C LYS A 66 4.39 7.12 14.38
N HIS A 67 3.38 7.55 15.14
CA HIS A 67 3.00 6.91 16.42
C HIS A 67 1.68 6.13 16.34
N SER A 68 1.13 5.90 15.14
CA SER A 68 -0.09 5.12 15.02
C SER A 68 0.18 3.64 15.27
N LYS A 69 -0.84 2.91 15.70
CA LYS A 69 -0.76 1.45 15.80
C LYS A 69 -0.47 0.82 14.45
N ALA A 70 -1.02 1.37 13.36
CA ALA A 70 -0.79 0.90 12.00
C ALA A 70 0.67 1.03 11.55
N SER A 71 1.32 2.17 11.84
CA SER A 71 2.74 2.37 11.60
C SER A 71 3.57 1.36 12.39
N PHE A 72 3.27 1.16 13.69
CA PHE A 72 3.93 0.13 14.50
C PHE A 72 3.76 -1.28 13.90
N PHE A 73 2.54 -1.66 13.51
CA PHE A 73 2.29 -2.95 12.88
C PHE A 73 3.00 -3.10 11.54
N LEU A 74 3.09 -2.02 10.73
CA LEU A 74 3.87 -2.03 9.50
C LEU A 74 5.35 -2.33 9.81
N HIS A 75 5.99 -1.57 10.69
CA HIS A 75 7.38 -1.80 11.08
C HIS A 75 7.61 -3.22 11.59
N PHE A 76 6.73 -3.70 12.47
CA PHE A 76 6.79 -5.04 13.00
C PHE A 76 6.68 -6.10 11.89
N SER A 77 5.74 -5.92 10.95
CA SER A 77 5.57 -6.83 9.81
C SER A 77 6.76 -6.80 8.85
N LEU A 78 7.34 -5.62 8.59
CA LEU A 78 8.52 -5.45 7.75
C LEU A 78 9.74 -6.12 8.38
N ILE A 79 9.92 -6.02 9.71
CA ILE A 79 10.98 -6.72 10.45
C ILE A 79 10.78 -8.23 10.37
N ILE A 80 9.56 -8.74 10.56
CA ILE A 80 9.27 -10.17 10.43
C ILE A 80 9.56 -10.65 9.01
N MET A 81 9.12 -9.92 7.98
CA MET A 81 9.38 -10.26 6.59
C MET A 81 10.87 -10.23 6.28
N ALA A 82 11.60 -9.21 6.74
CA ALA A 82 13.04 -9.13 6.58
C ALA A 82 13.75 -10.31 7.27
N ALA A 83 13.31 -10.69 8.47
CA ALA A 83 13.83 -11.84 9.19
C ALA A 83 13.53 -13.16 8.47
N ASP A 84 12.29 -13.39 8.04
CA ASP A 84 11.88 -14.59 7.29
C ASP A 84 12.66 -14.73 5.98
N ILE A 85 12.80 -13.64 5.23
CA ILE A 85 13.63 -13.61 4.02
C ILE A 85 15.08 -13.89 4.40
N PHE A 86 15.61 -13.26 5.46
CA PHE A 86 16.98 -13.50 5.93
C PHE A 86 17.24 -14.96 6.30
N PHE A 87 16.27 -15.67 6.89
CA PHE A 87 16.40 -17.10 7.16
C PHE A 87 16.26 -17.96 5.90
N LYS A 88 15.56 -17.47 4.87
CA LYS A 88 15.40 -18.11 3.55
C LYS A 88 16.48 -17.70 2.53
N ILE A 89 17.45 -16.86 2.92
CA ILE A 89 18.51 -16.32 2.05
C ILE A 89 19.44 -17.42 1.48
N PHE A 90 19.36 -18.66 1.93
CA PHE A 90 20.03 -19.76 1.26
C PHE A 90 19.06 -20.54 0.35
N PRO A 91 19.15 -20.40 -0.99
CA PRO A 91 20.10 -19.61 -1.80
C PRO A 91 19.59 -18.20 -2.20
N LEU A 92 20.51 -17.22 -2.25
CA LEU A 92 20.27 -15.82 -2.62
C LEU A 92 19.72 -15.72 -4.04
N ASN A 93 18.40 -15.71 -4.18
CA ASN A 93 17.77 -15.43 -5.46
C ASN A 93 17.59 -13.90 -5.62
N PHE A 94 17.65 -13.42 -6.87
CA PHE A 94 17.53 -11.99 -7.19
C PHE A 94 16.22 -11.36 -6.67
N SER A 95 15.13 -12.14 -6.62
CA SER A 95 13.85 -11.66 -6.10
C SER A 95 13.91 -11.33 -4.61
N SER A 96 14.62 -12.14 -3.80
CA SER A 96 14.82 -11.89 -2.37
C SER A 96 15.60 -10.59 -2.14
N ILE A 97 16.62 -10.31 -2.96
CA ILE A 97 17.39 -9.06 -2.88
C ILE A 97 16.49 -7.84 -3.15
N LEU A 98 15.65 -7.91 -4.19
CA LEU A 98 14.72 -6.83 -4.50
C LEU A 98 13.72 -6.57 -3.37
N ILE A 99 13.19 -7.62 -2.74
CA ILE A 99 12.27 -7.49 -1.62
C ILE A 99 12.97 -6.86 -0.40
N ILE A 100 14.22 -7.23 -0.11
CA ILE A 100 14.99 -6.61 0.99
C ILE A 100 15.22 -5.13 0.72
N ILE A 101 15.67 -4.76 -0.48
CA ILE A 101 15.88 -3.36 -0.87
C ILE A 101 14.58 -2.57 -0.72
N TRP A 102 13.45 -3.16 -1.11
CA TRP A 102 12.14 -2.55 -0.95
C TRP A 102 11.78 -2.32 0.52
N ILE A 103 11.92 -3.33 1.38
CA ILE A 103 11.64 -3.23 2.82
C ILE A 103 12.50 -2.15 3.47
N VAL A 104 13.82 -2.15 3.22
CA VAL A 104 14.73 -1.14 3.76
C VAL A 104 14.40 0.25 3.22
N GLY A 105 14.06 0.35 1.93
CA GLY A 105 13.64 1.61 1.31
C GLY A 105 12.37 2.18 1.95
N LEU A 106 11.37 1.34 2.22
CA LEU A 106 10.14 1.72 2.92
C LEU A 106 10.42 2.22 4.34
N GLU A 107 11.31 1.55 5.09
CA GLU A 107 11.70 1.96 6.44
C GLU A 107 12.42 3.31 6.46
N LEU A 108 13.44 3.49 5.60
CA LEU A 108 14.17 4.74 5.48
C LEU A 108 13.25 5.89 5.05
N TYR A 109 12.32 5.60 4.13
CA TYR A 109 11.32 6.55 3.71
C TYR A 109 10.43 6.97 4.88
N HIS A 110 9.84 5.99 5.58
CA HIS A 110 8.96 6.24 6.71
C HIS A 110 9.67 7.07 7.78
N TRP A 111 10.91 6.71 8.12
CA TRP A 111 11.66 7.44 9.15
C TRP A 111 11.95 8.90 8.78
N LYS A 112 12.17 9.19 7.50
CA LYS A 112 12.46 10.54 6.99
C LYS A 112 11.22 11.43 6.87
N TYR A 113 10.06 10.85 6.54
CA TYR A 113 8.88 11.64 6.14
C TYR A 113 7.63 11.40 6.99
N ALA A 114 7.61 10.40 7.88
CA ALA A 114 6.49 10.21 8.80
C ALA A 114 6.44 11.35 9.82
N THR A 115 5.26 11.93 9.94
CA THR A 115 4.99 13.09 10.79
C THR A 115 3.85 12.79 11.75
N ASN A 116 3.77 13.56 12.84
CA ASN A 116 2.71 13.40 13.84
C ASN A 116 1.42 14.17 13.50
N ASP A 117 1.37 14.86 12.36
CA ASP A 117 0.17 15.52 11.90
C ASP A 117 -0.54 14.65 10.85
N TRP A 118 -1.81 14.38 11.13
CA TRP A 118 -2.73 13.53 10.37
C TRP A 118 -3.07 14.12 8.99
N LYS A 119 -2.78 15.40 8.73
CA LYS A 119 -2.94 16.02 7.42
C LYS A 119 -1.78 15.74 6.46
N HIS A 120 -0.67 15.19 6.95
CA HIS A 120 0.47 14.87 6.11
C HIS A 120 0.28 13.52 5.43
N ARG A 121 -0.52 13.53 4.37
CA ARG A 121 -0.46 12.46 3.37
C ARG A 121 0.82 12.64 2.57
N GLN A 122 1.80 11.75 2.72
CA GLN A 122 3.13 11.90 2.12
C GLN A 122 3.30 10.91 0.95
N PHE A 123 4.52 10.51 0.57
CA PHE A 123 4.81 9.58 -0.55
C PHE A 123 3.96 8.31 -0.61
N PRO A 124 3.45 7.70 0.49
CA PRO A 124 2.55 6.56 0.37
C PRO A 124 1.29 6.84 -0.45
N HIS A 125 0.98 8.12 -0.65
CA HIS A 125 -0.10 8.62 -1.49
C HIS A 125 0.43 9.17 -2.83
N THR A 126 1.31 8.42 -3.50
CA THR A 126 1.85 8.74 -4.83
C THR A 126 1.72 7.55 -5.78
N PHE A 127 1.58 7.82 -7.10
CA PHE A 127 1.43 6.74 -8.08
C PHE A 127 2.67 5.82 -8.11
N THR A 128 3.86 6.40 -7.90
CA THR A 128 5.10 5.62 -7.84
C THR A 128 5.07 4.62 -6.69
N PHE A 129 4.66 5.03 -5.49
CA PHE A 129 4.57 4.14 -4.34
C PHE A 129 3.57 3.00 -4.55
N GLY A 130 2.39 3.32 -5.10
CA GLY A 130 1.38 2.31 -5.41
C GLY A 130 1.83 1.31 -6.45
N LEU A 131 2.51 1.78 -7.51
CA LEU A 131 3.07 0.93 -8.55
C LEU A 131 4.15 0.00 -7.98
N LEU A 132 5.06 0.53 -7.16
CA LEU A 132 6.13 -0.26 -6.55
C LEU A 132 5.57 -1.32 -5.59
N ASN A 133 4.59 -0.97 -4.74
CA ASN A 133 3.92 -1.96 -3.90
C ASN A 133 3.20 -3.01 -4.74
N SER A 134 2.47 -2.60 -5.78
CA SER A 134 1.79 -3.54 -6.66
C SER A 134 2.79 -4.49 -7.34
N LEU A 135 3.95 -3.99 -7.77
CA LEU A 135 5.02 -4.80 -8.34
C LEU A 135 5.59 -5.81 -7.32
N ILE A 136 5.69 -5.43 -6.05
CA ILE A 136 6.10 -6.36 -4.98
C ILE A 136 5.03 -7.44 -4.77
N PHE A 137 3.74 -7.08 -4.80
CA PHE A 137 2.64 -8.05 -4.83
C PHE A 137 2.78 -9.01 -6.02
N PHE A 138 3.12 -8.53 -7.21
CA PHE A 138 3.39 -9.38 -8.36
C PHE A 138 4.57 -10.34 -8.13
N ILE A 139 5.67 -9.86 -7.54
CA ILE A 139 6.85 -10.69 -7.27
C ILE A 139 6.51 -11.81 -6.27
N ILE A 140 5.74 -11.49 -5.22
CA ILE A 140 5.34 -12.45 -4.18
C ILE A 140 4.35 -13.48 -4.74
N THR A 141 3.32 -13.02 -5.45
CA THR A 141 2.21 -13.87 -5.88
C THR A 141 2.42 -14.53 -7.23
N ARG A 142 3.35 -14.01 -8.03
CA ARG A 142 3.53 -14.32 -9.47
C ARG A 142 2.24 -14.22 -10.28
N SER A 143 1.29 -13.38 -9.83
CA SER A 143 -0.04 -13.26 -10.41
C SER A 143 -0.27 -11.86 -10.97
N TRP A 144 -0.46 -11.78 -12.29
CA TRP A 144 -0.88 -10.54 -12.97
C TRP A 144 -2.26 -10.05 -12.53
N ILE A 145 -3.13 -10.96 -12.06
CA ILE A 145 -4.44 -10.59 -11.53
C ILE A 145 -4.29 -9.83 -10.22
N ALA A 146 -3.48 -10.37 -9.29
CA ALA A 146 -3.23 -9.72 -8.01
C ALA A 146 -2.54 -8.35 -8.21
N PHE A 147 -1.59 -8.27 -9.15
CA PHE A 147 -0.97 -7.01 -9.56
C PHE A 147 -2.01 -5.99 -10.05
N LEU A 148 -2.86 -6.38 -11.00
CA LEU A 148 -3.85 -5.48 -11.60
C LEU A 148 -4.86 -4.99 -10.55
N VAL A 149 -5.36 -5.89 -9.71
CA VAL A 149 -6.28 -5.52 -8.62
C VAL A 149 -5.61 -4.58 -7.63
N ALA A 150 -4.35 -4.82 -7.27
CA ALA A 150 -3.59 -3.93 -6.40
C ALA A 150 -3.45 -2.52 -7.01
N VAL A 151 -3.06 -2.41 -8.28
CA VAL A 151 -2.93 -1.12 -8.98
C VAL A 151 -4.27 -0.38 -9.01
N LEU A 152 -5.35 -1.06 -9.42
CA LEU A 152 -6.66 -0.43 -9.54
C LEU A 152 -7.21 0.01 -8.18
N THR A 153 -7.02 -0.81 -7.16
CA THR A 153 -7.41 -0.48 -5.78
C THR A 153 -6.64 0.74 -5.28
N PHE A 154 -5.33 0.80 -5.50
CA PHE A 154 -4.53 1.94 -5.10
C PHE A 154 -4.89 3.22 -5.87
N CYS A 155 -5.11 3.13 -7.18
CA CYS A 155 -5.57 4.27 -7.98
C CYS A 155 -6.90 4.81 -7.46
N SER A 156 -7.83 3.91 -7.09
CA SER A 156 -9.11 4.32 -6.51
C SER A 156 -8.97 4.99 -5.15
N HIS A 157 -8.01 4.53 -4.34
CA HIS A 157 -7.68 5.15 -3.07
C HIS A 157 -7.16 6.58 -3.28
N ILE A 158 -6.24 6.78 -4.24
CA ILE A 158 -5.77 8.12 -4.61
C ILE A 158 -6.92 9.01 -5.12
N LEU A 159 -7.80 8.48 -5.96
CA LEU A 159 -8.93 9.25 -6.49
C LEU A 159 -9.93 9.67 -5.41
N LEU A 160 -10.20 8.79 -4.43
CA LEU A 160 -11.01 9.17 -3.26
C LEU A 160 -10.32 10.26 -2.43
N ASP A 161 -9.00 10.14 -2.26
CA ASP A 161 -8.24 11.04 -1.42
C ASP A 161 -7.97 12.41 -2.05
N TYR A 162 -7.84 12.47 -3.38
CA TYR A 162 -7.41 13.66 -4.13
C TYR A 162 -8.28 13.95 -5.34
N GLY A 163 -9.53 13.50 -5.38
CA GLY A 163 -10.37 13.60 -6.58
C GLY A 163 -10.40 14.98 -7.24
N ASN A 164 -10.33 16.06 -6.44
CA ASN A 164 -10.28 17.44 -6.93
C ASN A 164 -8.86 18.02 -7.05
N ASN A 165 -7.84 17.35 -6.53
CA ASN A 165 -6.46 17.82 -6.36
C ASN A 165 -5.39 16.80 -6.85
N ILE A 166 -5.67 16.06 -7.93
CA ILE A 166 -4.75 15.06 -8.47
C ILE A 166 -3.38 15.64 -8.86
N GLU A 167 -3.33 16.94 -9.17
CA GLU A 167 -2.08 17.67 -9.42
C GLU A 167 -1.10 17.64 -8.24
N GLU A 168 -1.61 17.63 -7.00
CA GLU A 168 -0.76 17.54 -5.81
C GLU A 168 -0.04 16.19 -5.75
N VAL A 169 -0.74 15.12 -6.10
CA VAL A 169 -0.17 13.76 -6.17
C VAL A 169 0.95 13.72 -7.21
N ILE A 170 0.70 14.27 -8.41
CA ILE A 170 1.70 14.33 -9.49
C ILE A 170 2.92 15.17 -9.07
N LYS A 171 2.71 16.31 -8.39
CA LYS A 171 3.81 17.14 -7.87
C LYS A 171 4.67 16.36 -6.88
N ARG A 172 4.06 15.57 -6.00
CA ARG A 172 4.76 14.73 -5.03
C ARG A 172 5.53 13.59 -5.69
N ASP A 173 4.95 12.93 -6.68
CA ASP A 173 5.66 11.93 -7.50
C ASP A 173 6.91 12.54 -8.14
N LYS A 174 6.79 13.71 -8.77
CA LYS A 174 7.93 14.41 -9.37
C LYS A 174 9.00 14.78 -8.34
N ALA A 175 8.59 15.24 -7.15
CA ALA A 175 9.51 15.56 -6.07
C ALA A 175 10.30 14.33 -5.60
N PHE A 176 9.63 13.17 -5.50
CA PHE A 176 10.30 11.90 -5.19
C PHE A 176 11.37 11.54 -6.23
N TRP A 177 11.04 11.59 -7.51
CA TRP A 177 11.99 11.27 -8.58
C TRP A 177 13.16 12.26 -8.67
N ASN A 178 12.96 13.52 -8.28
CA ASN A 178 14.05 14.50 -8.22
C ASN A 178 15.04 14.23 -7.08
N ILE A 179 14.63 13.55 -6.00
CA ILE A 179 15.55 13.14 -4.92
C ILE A 179 16.47 11.99 -5.38
N LEU A 180 16.03 11.21 -6.37
CA LEU A 180 16.78 10.05 -6.88
C LEU A 180 17.76 10.40 -8.01
N LYS A 181 17.75 11.65 -8.50
CA LYS A 181 18.70 12.15 -9.50
C LYS A 181 19.96 12.68 -8.82
#